data_AF-A0A6G1X6P5-F1
#
_entry.id   AF-A0A6G1X6P5-F1
#
_cell.length_a   1.000
_cell.length_b   1.000
_cell.length_c   1.000
_cell.angle_alpha   90.00
_cell.angle_beta   90.00
_cell.angle_gamma   90.00
#
_symmetry.space_group_name_H-M   'P 1'
#
loop_
_entity.id
_entity.type
_entity.pdbx_description
1 polymer ?
#
loop_
_entity_poly.entity_id
_entity_poly.type
_entity_poly.pdbx_seq_one_letter_code
_entity_poly.pdbx_strand_id
1 'polypeptide(L)'
;MKNEKGFTLIEMLVVLMIISILLLITIPNVTKHNELIDTKGCEAYKEMVESQIQVYKIENGVNPTDLTQIDLDGNNPCNETIEITDFTASDVVDG
;
A
#
# COMPACT_ATOMS: atom_id res chain seq x y z
N MET A 1 17.17 18.55 -55.59
CA MET A 1 17.70 18.39 -54.21
C MET A 1 16.57 18.76 -53.26
N LYS A 2 16.04 17.79 -52.51
CA LYS A 2 14.87 17.99 -51.63
C LYS A 2 15.28 18.84 -50.43
N ASN A 3 14.45 19.82 -50.13
CA ASN A 3 14.68 20.84 -49.11
C ASN A 3 14.08 20.33 -47.79
N GLU A 4 14.86 19.59 -47.02
CA GLU A 4 14.47 19.09 -45.69
C GLU A 4 14.52 20.25 -44.69
N LYS A 5 13.44 21.05 -44.65
CA LYS A 5 13.20 22.10 -43.65
C LYS A 5 12.32 21.55 -42.53
N GLY A 6 12.85 20.64 -41.74
CA GLY A 6 12.30 20.23 -40.45
C GLY A 6 13.41 20.36 -39.41
N PHE A 7 13.09 20.77 -38.18
CA PHE A 7 14.02 21.22 -37.13
C PHE A 7 14.42 22.69 -37.23
N THR A 8 13.42 23.56 -37.06
CA THR A 8 13.70 24.93 -36.58
C THR A 8 13.92 24.94 -35.07
N LEU A 9 14.65 25.92 -34.54
CA LEU A 9 14.83 26.08 -33.08
C LEU A 9 13.50 26.24 -32.33
N ILE A 10 12.49 26.82 -33.00
CA ILE A 10 11.13 26.98 -32.48
C ILE A 10 10.48 25.63 -32.20
N GLU A 11 10.74 24.65 -33.06
CA GLU A 11 10.20 23.29 -32.94
C GLU A 11 10.70 22.60 -31.67
N MET A 12 12.00 22.72 -31.37
CA MET A 12 12.58 22.22 -30.12
C MET A 12 12.05 22.95 -28.88
N LEU A 13 11.79 24.26 -28.98
CA LEU A 13 11.19 25.03 -27.88
C LEU A 13 9.78 24.56 -27.52
N VAL A 14 8.94 24.31 -28.53
CA VAL A 14 7.58 23.80 -28.31
C VAL A 14 7.61 22.39 -27.73
N VAL A 15 8.53 21.53 -28.17
CA VAL A 15 8.71 20.18 -27.62
C VAL A 15 9.10 20.23 -26.14
N LEU A 16 10.07 21.07 -25.75
CA LEU A 16 10.47 21.23 -24.35
C LEU A 16 9.34 21.82 -23.49
N MET A 17 8.52 22.71 -24.05
CA MET A 17 7.33 23.25 -23.38
C MET A 17 6.28 22.16 -23.10
N ILE A 18 6.03 21.26 -24.06
CA ILE A 18 5.06 20.17 -23.86
C ILE A 18 5.59 19.15 -22.83
N ILE A 19 6.86 18.76 -22.91
CA ILE A 19 7.48 17.80 -21.98
C ILE A 19 7.45 18.32 -20.55
N SER A 20 7.69 19.63 -20.33
CA SER A 20 7.66 20.21 -18.97
C SER A 20 6.26 20.14 -18.34
N ILE A 21 5.20 20.38 -19.12
CA ILE A 21 3.80 20.25 -18.66
C ILE A 21 3.48 18.78 -18.33
N LEU A 22 3.92 17.83 -19.16
CA LEU A 22 3.71 16.40 -18.92
C LEU A 22 4.36 15.95 -17.60
N LEU A 23 5.61 16.35 -17.33
CA LEU A 23 6.32 16.00 -16.10
C LEU A 23 5.64 16.57 -14.84
N LEU A 24 5.12 17.80 -14.92
CA LEU A 24 4.37 18.42 -13.81
C LEU A 24 3.08 17.69 -13.47
N ILE A 25 2.43 17.02 -14.43
CA ILE A 25 1.22 16.22 -14.20
C ILE A 25 1.58 14.83 -13.65
N THR A 26 2.69 14.23 -14.11
CA THR A 26 3.10 12.88 -13.71
C THR A 26 3.60 12.82 -12.26
N ILE A 27 4.40 13.80 -11.80
CA ILE A 27 4.98 13.81 -10.44
C ILE A 27 3.91 13.75 -9.32
N PRO A 28 2.89 14.62 -9.27
CA PRO A 28 1.90 14.60 -8.19
C PRO A 28 1.01 13.35 -8.21
N ASN A 29 0.85 12.69 -9.36
CA ASN A 29 0.08 11.47 -9.50
C ASN A 29 0.83 10.25 -8.91
N VAL A 30 2.15 10.19 -9.09
CA VAL A 30 2.97 9.07 -8.58
C VAL A 30 3.09 9.09 -7.05
N THR A 31 3.22 10.26 -6.43
CA THR A 31 3.49 10.36 -4.98
C THR A 31 2.33 9.86 -4.10
N LYS A 32 1.07 10.04 -4.52
CA LYS A 32 -0.10 9.61 -3.74
C LYS A 32 -0.25 8.10 -3.59
N HIS A 33 0.38 7.31 -4.46
CA HIS A 33 0.24 5.86 -4.43
C HIS A 33 1.04 5.19 -3.30
N ASN A 34 2.11 5.81 -2.78
CA ASN A 34 2.93 5.18 -1.74
C ASN A 34 2.20 5.12 -0.38
N GLU A 35 1.62 6.23 0.08
CA GLU A 35 0.86 6.27 1.35
C GLU A 35 -0.37 5.35 1.32
N LEU A 36 -1.03 5.26 0.15
CA LEU A 36 -2.16 4.36 -0.07
C LEU A 36 -1.73 2.88 -0.07
N ILE A 37 -0.55 2.56 -0.59
CA ILE A 37 -0.01 1.19 -0.58
C ILE A 37 0.32 0.77 0.86
N ASP A 38 0.92 1.66 1.66
CA ASP A 38 1.25 1.36 3.06
C ASP A 38 -0.01 1.09 3.88
N THR A 39 -1.05 1.93 3.72
CA THR A 39 -2.33 1.73 4.43
C THR A 39 -3.06 0.47 3.98
N LYS A 40 -3.10 0.18 2.67
CA LYS A 40 -3.76 -1.02 2.15
C LYS A 40 -3.01 -2.30 2.50
N GLY A 41 -1.68 -2.27 2.50
CA GLY A 41 -0.86 -3.39 2.96
C GLY A 41 -1.08 -3.68 4.46
N CYS A 42 -1.17 -2.62 5.27
CA CYS A 42 -1.45 -2.77 6.70
C CYS A 42 -2.87 -3.29 6.99
N GLU A 43 -3.88 -2.80 6.26
CA GLU A 43 -5.27 -3.27 6.39
C GLU A 43 -5.38 -4.77 6.07
N ALA A 44 -4.79 -5.21 4.96
CA ALA A 44 -4.76 -6.62 4.58
C ALA A 44 -3.99 -7.49 5.57
N TYR A 45 -2.88 -6.99 6.12
CA TYR A 45 -2.12 -7.69 7.14
C TYR A 45 -2.92 -7.86 8.44
N LYS A 46 -3.65 -6.82 8.87
CA LYS A 46 -4.57 -6.90 10.03
C LYS A 46 -5.66 -7.96 9.83
N GLU A 47 -6.28 -8.01 8.65
CA GLU A 47 -7.29 -9.03 8.31
C GLU A 47 -6.71 -10.45 8.31
N MET A 48 -5.47 -10.62 7.82
CA MET A 48 -4.76 -11.91 7.90
C MET A 48 -4.51 -12.33 9.35
N VAL A 49 -3.99 -11.43 10.19
CA VAL A 49 -3.75 -11.69 11.62
C VAL A 49 -5.06 -12.08 12.32
N GLU A 50 -6.14 -11.35 12.07
CA GLU A 50 -7.46 -11.66 12.61
C GLU A 50 -7.94 -13.06 12.20
N SER A 51 -7.81 -13.40 10.91
CA SER A 51 -8.16 -14.74 10.41
C SER A 51 -7.38 -15.84 11.15
N GLN A 52 -6.09 -15.64 11.39
CA GLN A 52 -5.26 -16.62 12.11
C GLN A 52 -5.64 -16.74 13.59
N ILE A 53 -6.00 -15.62 14.24
CA ILE A 53 -6.53 -15.63 15.62
C ILE A 53 -7.84 -16.43 15.67
N GLN A 54 -8.74 -16.23 14.71
CA GLN A 54 -10.01 -16.95 14.62
C GLN A 54 -9.79 -18.45 14.38
N VAL A 55 -8.89 -18.82 13.48
CA VAL A 55 -8.52 -20.23 13.22
C VAL A 55 -7.98 -20.88 14.50
N TYR A 56 -7.04 -20.23 15.19
CA TYR A 56 -6.48 -20.74 16.44
C TYR A 56 -7.55 -20.93 17.52
N LYS A 57 -8.51 -19.98 17.62
CA LYS A 57 -9.65 -20.05 18.56
C LYS A 57 -10.57 -21.23 18.24
N ILE A 58 -10.79 -21.54 16.96
CA ILE A 58 -11.59 -22.70 16.53
C ILE A 58 -10.90 -24.01 16.91
N GLU A 59 -9.58 -24.09 16.76
CA GLU A 59 -8.80 -25.31 17.04
C GLU A 59 -8.59 -25.56 18.53
N ASN A 60 -8.32 -24.51 19.31
CA ASN A 60 -7.89 -24.62 20.71
C ASN A 60 -8.97 -24.19 21.71
N GLY A 61 -10.08 -23.60 21.24
CA GLY A 61 -11.17 -23.09 22.08
C GLY A 61 -10.80 -21.85 22.91
N VAL A 62 -9.61 -21.30 22.73
CA VAL A 62 -9.08 -20.12 23.44
C VAL A 62 -8.36 -19.21 22.45
N ASN A 63 -8.36 -17.90 22.72
CA ASN A 63 -7.56 -16.97 21.92
C ASN A 63 -6.06 -17.23 22.15
N PRO A 64 -5.21 -17.01 21.13
CA PRO A 64 -3.76 -17.01 21.31
C PRO A 64 -3.36 -15.91 22.31
N THR A 65 -2.34 -16.19 23.11
CA THR A 65 -1.74 -15.24 24.07
C THR A 65 -0.57 -14.46 23.46
N ASP A 66 0.01 -14.98 22.39
CA ASP A 66 1.17 -14.40 21.71
C ASP A 66 1.09 -14.65 20.20
N LEU A 67 1.65 -13.73 19.41
CA LEU A 67 1.68 -13.83 17.94
C LEU A 67 2.49 -15.03 17.43
N THR A 68 3.39 -15.60 18.25
CA THR A 68 4.15 -16.82 17.92
C THR A 68 3.28 -18.08 17.87
N GLN A 69 2.06 -18.04 18.40
CA GLN A 69 1.14 -19.18 18.38
C GLN A 69 0.33 -19.28 17.08
N ILE A 70 0.43 -18.28 16.21
CA ILE A 70 -0.21 -18.22 14.91
C ILE A 70 0.85 -18.10 13.82
N ASP A 71 0.57 -18.69 12.65
CA ASP A 71 1.50 -18.67 11.52
C ASP A 71 1.38 -17.33 10.80
N LEU A 72 2.33 -16.43 11.08
CA LEU A 72 2.44 -15.12 10.46
C LEU A 72 3.77 -14.99 9.73
N ASP A 73 3.73 -14.42 8.52
CA ASP A 73 4.93 -13.98 7.84
C ASP A 73 5.63 -12.91 8.69
N GLY A 74 6.92 -13.09 8.97
CA GLY A 74 7.69 -12.26 9.91
C GLY A 74 7.95 -10.80 9.47
N ASN A 75 7.23 -10.30 8.47
CA ASN A 75 7.36 -8.93 7.97
C ASN A 75 6.06 -8.16 8.21
N ASN A 76 6.05 -7.33 9.25
CA ASN A 76 4.94 -6.41 9.53
C ASN A 76 5.04 -5.17 8.60
N PRO A 77 4.09 -4.96 7.67
CA PRO A 77 4.10 -3.81 6.76
C PRO A 77 3.58 -2.52 7.41
N CYS A 78 3.07 -2.58 8.64
CA CYS A 78 2.57 -1.43 9.37
C CYS A 78 3.71 -0.69 10.08
N ASN A 79 3.63 0.65 10.15
CA ASN A 79 4.56 1.48 10.91
C ASN A 79 4.32 1.44 12.45
N GLU A 80 3.61 0.41 12.93
CA GLU A 80 3.25 0.20 14.32
C GLU A 80 3.41 -1.29 14.67
N THR A 81 3.69 -1.56 15.95
CA THR A 81 3.65 -2.94 16.45
C THR A 81 2.19 -3.36 16.58
N ILE A 82 1.86 -4.51 16.02
CA ILE A 82 0.54 -5.11 16.17
C ILE A 82 0.60 -6.06 17.37
N GLU A 83 -0.39 -5.98 18.25
CA GLU A 83 -0.56 -6.89 19.40
C GLU A 83 -1.87 -7.68 19.27
N ILE A 84 -1.93 -8.88 19.85
CA ILE A 84 -3.17 -9.70 19.84
C ILE A 84 -4.36 -8.91 20.42
N THR A 85 -4.11 -8.05 21.40
CA THR A 85 -5.14 -7.23 22.06
C THR A 85 -5.88 -6.30 21.10
N ASP A 86 -5.23 -5.89 20.00
CA ASP A 86 -5.80 -5.02 18.98
C ASP A 86 -7.01 -5.65 18.28
N PHE A 87 -7.09 -6.98 18.26
CA PHE A 87 -8.17 -7.74 17.61
C PHE A 87 -9.19 -8.29 18.61
N THR A 88 -8.79 -8.50 19.88
CA THR A 88 -9.70 -9.00 20.92
C THR A 88 -10.78 -7.99 21.34
N ALA A 89 -10.61 -6.71 21.03
CA ALA A 89 -11.59 -5.66 21.33
C ALA A 89 -12.73 -5.57 20.29
N SER A 90 -12.56 -6.15 19.09
CA SER A 90 -13.58 -6.10 18.02
C SER A 90 -14.75 -7.09 18.22
N ASP A 91 -14.58 -8.13 19.04
CA ASP A 91 -15.59 -9.16 19.31
C ASP A 91 -16.81 -8.67 20.17
N VAL A 92 -16.96 -7.36 20.45
CA VAL A 92 -18.09 -6.81 21.26
C VAL A 92 -19.13 -6.05 20.43
N VAL A 93 -18.98 -5.91 19.11
CA VAL A 93 -20.00 -5.23 18.28
C VAL A 93 -20.37 -6.07 17.06
N ASP A 94 -21.10 -7.14 17.30
CA ASP A 94 -22.21 -7.53 16.41
C ASP A 94 -23.15 -8.50 17.15
N GLY A 95 -24.17 -7.90 17.75
CA GLY A 95 -25.37 -8.54 18.28
C GLY A 95 -26.59 -7.74 17.84
#